data_AF-A0A7I8CKX9-F1
#
_entry.id   AF-A0A7I8CKX9-F1
#
_cell.length_a   1.000
_cell.length_b   1.000
_cell.length_c   1.000
_cell.angle_alpha   90.00
_cell.angle_beta   90.00
_cell.angle_gamma   90.00
#
_symmetry.space_group_name_H-M   'P 1'
#
loop_
_entity.id
_entity.type
_entity.pdbx_description
1 polymer ?
#
loop_
_entity_poly.entity_id
_entity_poly.type
_entity_poly.pdbx_seq_one_letter_code
_entity_poly.pdbx_strand_id
1 'polypeptide(L)'
;MALDLTQAADMFVQSISSTVKTVTGSDVTMIAGFSQAQLQALAQQSALVAGMIEANAFTAAEQIFYLDGLDQMAKGFVNTFVQIVEVEIEKIYNAVVNAIYDSIGNLAGVTLAVPRAAG
;
A
#
# COMPACT_ATOMS: atom_id res chain seq x y z
N MET A 1 -42.67 9.11 -9.88
CA MET A 1 -42.31 9.37 -8.46
C MET A 1 -41.07 10.24 -8.49
N ALA A 2 -41.00 11.28 -7.65
CA ALA A 2 -39.78 12.07 -7.52
C ALA A 2 -38.67 11.18 -6.94
N LEU A 3 -37.43 11.38 -7.40
CA LEU A 3 -36.28 10.69 -6.86
C LEU A 3 -36.07 11.12 -5.40
N ASP A 4 -36.02 10.15 -4.48
CA ASP A 4 -35.61 10.40 -3.09
C ASP A 4 -34.08 10.51 -3.03
N LEU A 5 -33.60 11.74 -2.92
CA LEU A 5 -32.16 12.06 -2.91
C LEU A 5 -31.46 11.53 -1.66
N THR A 6 -32.18 11.40 -0.54
CA THR A 6 -31.61 10.88 0.71
C THR A 6 -31.37 9.38 0.57
N GLN A 7 -32.39 8.65 0.09
CA GLN A 7 -32.26 7.22 -0.16
C GLN A 7 -31.16 6.92 -1.19
N ALA A 8 -31.07 7.71 -2.27
CA ALA A 8 -30.02 7.57 -3.26
C ALA A 8 -28.61 7.77 -2.66
N ALA A 9 -28.43 8.81 -1.84
CA ALA A 9 -27.16 9.07 -1.16
C ALA A 9 -26.77 7.92 -0.23
N ASP A 10 -27.70 7.35 0.53
CA ASP A 10 -27.45 6.20 1.41
C ASP A 10 -26.99 4.96 0.64
N MET A 11 -27.63 4.67 -0.51
CA MET A 11 -27.19 3.57 -1.37
C MET A 11 -25.79 3.80 -1.92
N PHE A 12 -25.45 5.04 -2.28
CA PHE A 12 -24.14 5.38 -2.82
C PHE A 12 -23.07 5.22 -1.74
N VAL A 13 -23.34 5.67 -0.51
CA VAL A 13 -22.45 5.46 0.64
C VAL A 13 -22.20 3.97 0.88
N GLN A 14 -23.23 3.12 0.80
CA GLN A 14 -23.08 1.68 0.95
C GLN A 14 -22.25 1.06 -0.19
N SER A 15 -22.52 1.43 -1.44
CA SER A 15 -21.81 0.96 -2.63
C SER A 15 -20.32 1.31 -2.57
N ILE A 16 -20.00 2.58 -2.27
CA ILE A 16 -18.64 3.08 -2.13
C ILE A 16 -17.94 2.36 -0.98
N SER A 17 -18.58 2.28 0.20
CA SER A 17 -17.97 1.67 1.38
C SER A 17 -17.70 0.18 1.20
N SER A 18 -18.60 -0.54 0.53
CA SER A 18 -18.43 -1.96 0.21
C SER A 18 -17.24 -2.17 -0.72
N THR A 19 -17.19 -1.40 -1.81
CA THR A 19 -16.14 -1.48 -2.82
C THR A 19 -14.76 -1.16 -2.24
N VAL A 20 -14.65 -0.12 -1.41
CA VAL A 20 -13.41 0.21 -0.70
C VAL A 20 -12.97 -0.97 0.17
N LYS A 21 -13.85 -1.52 1.00
CA LYS A 21 -13.52 -2.66 1.88
C LYS A 21 -12.99 -3.87 1.11
N THR A 22 -13.59 -4.18 -0.05
CA THR A 22 -13.14 -5.29 -0.91
C THR A 22 -11.72 -5.07 -1.42
N VAL A 23 -11.40 -3.84 -1.85
CA VAL A 23 -10.07 -3.52 -2.39
C VAL A 23 -9.01 -3.48 -1.29
N THR A 24 -9.29 -2.85 -0.14
CA THR A 24 -8.29 -2.69 0.93
C THR A 24 -7.97 -4.01 1.65
N GLY A 25 -8.90 -4.96 1.71
CA GLY A 25 -8.77 -6.15 2.55
C GLY A 25 -7.64 -7.11 2.14
N SER A 26 -7.42 -7.33 0.84
CA SER A 26 -6.39 -8.26 0.35
C SER A 26 -4.98 -7.68 0.45
N ASP A 27 -4.87 -6.38 0.21
CA ASP A 27 -3.58 -5.73 0.00
C ASP A 27 -2.87 -5.36 1.31
N VAL A 28 -3.63 -5.11 2.39
CA VAL A 28 -3.06 -4.85 3.74
C VAL A 28 -2.29 -6.06 4.27
N THR A 29 -2.79 -7.28 4.05
CA THR A 29 -2.08 -8.50 4.49
C THR A 29 -0.78 -8.69 3.72
N MET A 30 -0.77 -8.39 2.42
CA MET A 30 0.43 -8.45 1.59
C MET A 30 1.48 -7.45 2.07
N ILE A 31 1.09 -6.20 2.32
CA ILE A 31 1.99 -5.14 2.84
C ILE A 31 2.56 -5.53 4.21
N ALA A 32 1.73 -6.08 5.09
CA ALA A 32 2.17 -6.53 6.41
C ALA A 32 3.21 -7.66 6.30
N GLY A 33 2.95 -8.65 5.44
CA GLY A 33 3.88 -9.77 5.20
C GLY A 33 5.22 -9.30 4.61
N PHE A 34 5.18 -8.40 3.62
CA PHE A 34 6.38 -7.77 3.07
C PHE A 34 7.19 -7.04 4.16
N SER A 35 6.52 -6.19 4.94
CA SER A 35 7.16 -5.41 6.00
C SER A 35 7.81 -6.30 7.04
N GLN A 36 7.11 -7.36 7.47
CA GLN A 36 7.64 -8.31 8.44
C GLN A 36 8.88 -9.02 7.91
N ALA A 37 8.85 -9.51 6.67
CA ALA A 37 9.99 -10.21 6.07
C ALA A 37 11.21 -9.29 5.93
N GLN A 38 11.03 -8.05 5.46
CA GLN A 38 12.13 -7.10 5.28
C GLN A 38 12.73 -6.65 6.61
N LEU A 39 11.90 -6.36 7.61
CA LEU A 39 12.38 -6.00 8.95
C LEU A 39 13.12 -7.17 9.61
N GLN A 40 12.66 -8.40 9.42
CA GLN A 40 13.36 -9.58 9.92
C GLN A 40 14.74 -9.76 9.27
N ALA A 41 14.84 -9.57 7.95
CA ALA A 41 16.11 -9.63 7.23
C ALA A 41 17.08 -8.52 7.68
N LEU A 42 16.59 -7.27 7.81
CA LEU A 42 17.35 -6.15 8.36
C LEU A 42 17.87 -6.44 9.78
N ALA A 43 17.02 -7.00 10.64
CA ALA A 43 17.39 -7.34 12.01
C ALA A 43 18.47 -8.45 12.05
N GLN A 44 18.31 -9.50 11.24
CA GLN A 44 19.29 -10.57 11.12
C GLN A 44 20.65 -10.06 10.62
N GLN A 45 20.64 -9.24 9.56
CA GLN A 45 21.87 -8.67 9.02
C GLN A 45 22.53 -7.71 10.03
N SER A 46 21.75 -6.91 10.75
CA SER A 46 22.26 -6.02 11.80
C SER A 46 22.90 -6.81 12.94
N ALA A 47 22.28 -7.92 13.36
CA ALA A 47 22.82 -8.79 14.41
C ALA A 47 24.14 -9.44 13.97
N LEU A 48 24.24 -9.88 12.71
CA LEU A 48 25.50 -10.40 12.15
C LEU A 48 26.60 -9.35 12.17
N VAL A 49 26.31 -8.13 11.69
CA VAL A 49 27.28 -7.02 11.70
C VAL A 49 27.72 -6.68 13.12
N ALA A 50 26.78 -6.62 14.08
CA ALA A 50 27.08 -6.38 15.48
C ALA A 50 28.02 -7.44 16.08
N GLY A 51 27.72 -8.73 15.83
CA GLY A 51 28.56 -9.84 16.31
C GLY A 51 29.98 -9.82 15.74
N MET A 52 30.12 -9.44 14.47
CA MET A 52 31.44 -9.31 13.83
C MET A 52 32.25 -8.12 14.38
N ILE A 53 31.57 -7.02 14.72
CA ILE A 53 32.19 -5.88 15.41
C ILE A 53 32.66 -6.29 16.81
N GLU A 54 31.82 -6.96 17.59
CA GLU A 54 32.15 -7.44 18.94
C GLU A 54 33.36 -8.40 18.92
N ALA A 55 33.40 -9.29 17.93
CA ALA A 55 34.50 -10.23 17.71
C ALA A 55 35.80 -9.57 17.21
N ASN A 56 35.82 -8.25 16.98
CA ASN A 56 36.92 -7.52 16.34
C ASN A 56 37.35 -8.15 15.00
N ALA A 57 36.38 -8.72 14.27
CA ALA A 57 36.62 -9.47 13.04
C ALA A 57 36.67 -8.58 11.80
N PHE A 58 36.27 -7.30 11.91
CA PHE A 58 36.34 -6.33 10.82
C PHE A 58 37.55 -5.41 10.94
N THR A 59 38.15 -5.11 9.80
CA THR A 59 38.94 -3.89 9.63
C THR A 59 38.04 -2.65 9.66
N ALA A 60 38.62 -1.47 9.87
CA ALA A 60 37.87 -0.21 9.87
C ALA A 60 37.10 0.05 8.55
N ALA A 61 37.69 -0.34 7.41
CA ALA A 61 37.05 -0.19 6.11
C ALA A 61 35.85 -1.14 5.94
N GLU A 62 35.99 -2.40 6.38
CA GLU A 62 34.90 -3.38 6.35
C GLU A 62 33.74 -2.96 7.26
N GLN A 63 34.04 -2.46 8.46
CA GLN A 63 33.01 -1.97 9.37
C GLN A 63 32.16 -0.85 8.71
N ILE A 64 32.80 0.13 8.09
CA ILE A 64 32.10 1.22 7.38
C ILE A 64 31.27 0.65 6.22
N PHE A 65 31.85 -0.25 5.42
CA PHE A 65 31.16 -0.88 4.30
C PHE A 65 29.88 -1.62 4.72
N TYR A 66 29.95 -2.42 5.78
CA TYR A 66 28.78 -3.17 6.26
C TYR A 66 27.72 -2.26 6.89
N LEU A 67 28.13 -1.20 7.60
CA LEU A 67 27.19 -0.21 8.15
C LEU A 67 26.50 0.60 7.04
N ASP A 68 27.21 0.98 5.98
CA ASP A 68 26.60 1.61 4.80
C ASP A 68 25.64 0.63 4.10
N GLY A 69 26.01 -0.64 4.00
CA GLY A 69 25.12 -1.69 3.49
C GLY A 69 23.79 -1.79 4.26
N LEU A 70 23.83 -1.70 5.59
CA LEU A 70 22.60 -1.68 6.41
C LEU A 70 21.74 -0.43 6.14
N ASP A 71 22.37 0.74 5.99
CA ASP A 71 21.67 1.98 5.62
C ASP A 71 21.00 1.87 4.24
N GLN A 72 21.70 1.30 3.27
CA GLN A 72 21.15 1.05 1.94
C GLN A 72 19.98 0.05 1.98
N MET A 73 20.06 -1.01 2.78
CA MET A 73 18.95 -1.94 2.97
C MET A 73 17.73 -1.25 3.60
N ALA A 74 17.94 -0.38 4.60
CA ALA A 74 16.87 0.38 5.23
C ALA A 74 16.20 1.34 4.24
N LYS A 75 16.98 2.07 3.45
CA LYS A 75 16.47 2.93 2.36
C LYS A 75 15.69 2.14 1.32
N GLY A 76 16.21 0.98 0.89
CA GLY A 76 15.55 0.10 -0.07
C GLY A 76 14.20 -0.40 0.44
N PHE A 77 14.12 -0.79 1.72
CA PHE A 77 12.88 -1.16 2.37
C PHE A 77 11.85 -0.03 2.32
N VAL A 78 12.22 1.18 2.78
CA VAL A 78 11.31 2.34 2.82
C VAL A 78 10.81 2.72 1.43
N ASN A 79 11.70 2.77 0.44
CA ASN A 79 11.33 3.13 -0.93
C ASN A 79 10.34 2.12 -1.54
N THR A 80 10.60 0.83 -1.32
CA THR A 80 9.70 -0.23 -1.81
C THR A 80 8.36 -0.18 -1.09
N PHE A 81 8.36 0.07 0.22
CA PHE A 81 7.13 0.22 1.00
C PHE A 81 6.27 1.38 0.47
N VAL A 82 6.88 2.54 0.21
CA VAL A 82 6.17 3.71 -0.35
C VAL A 82 5.54 3.37 -1.70
N GLN A 83 6.27 2.72 -2.62
CA GLN A 83 5.73 2.33 -3.92
C GLN A 83 4.55 1.37 -3.80
N ILE A 84 4.60 0.40 -2.88
CA ILE A 84 3.47 -0.50 -2.65
C ILE A 84 2.26 0.29 -2.14
N VAL A 85 2.45 1.21 -1.19
CA VAL A 85 1.38 2.04 -0.64
C VAL A 85 0.78 2.97 -1.70
N GLU A 86 1.58 3.55 -2.59
CA GLU A 86 1.11 4.39 -3.69
C GLU A 86 0.14 3.63 -4.60
N VAL A 87 0.50 2.40 -5.00
CA VAL A 87 -0.37 1.52 -5.81
C VAL A 87 -1.69 1.23 -5.08
N GLU A 88 -1.65 1.04 -3.77
CA GLU A 88 -2.87 0.81 -2.99
C GLU A 88 -3.79 2.02 -2.93
N ILE A 89 -3.22 3.22 -2.77
CA ILE A 89 -3.98 4.46 -2.80
C ILE A 89 -4.65 4.63 -4.17
N GLU A 90 -3.95 4.33 -5.26
CA GLU A 90 -4.49 4.39 -6.62
C GLU A 90 -5.63 3.39 -6.85
N LYS A 91 -5.49 2.15 -6.37
CA LYS A 91 -6.57 1.16 -6.42
C LYS A 91 -7.80 1.64 -5.66
N ILE A 92 -7.63 2.16 -4.44
CA ILE A 92 -8.74 2.71 -3.65
C ILE A 92 -9.41 3.86 -4.39
N TYR A 93 -8.64 4.80 -4.94
CA TYR A 93 -9.16 5.90 -5.74
C TYR A 93 -10.00 5.40 -6.92
N ASN A 94 -9.44 4.50 -7.73
CA ASN A 94 -10.13 3.95 -8.89
C ASN A 94 -11.43 3.22 -8.47
N ALA A 95 -11.39 2.49 -7.36
CA ALA A 95 -12.54 1.77 -6.83
C ALA A 95 -13.67 2.72 -6.37
N VAL A 96 -13.32 3.82 -5.70
CA VAL A 96 -14.29 4.87 -5.32
C VAL A 96 -14.90 5.52 -6.55
N VAL A 97 -14.09 5.91 -7.54
CA VAL A 97 -14.56 6.54 -8.77
C VAL A 97 -15.49 5.61 -9.53
N ASN A 98 -15.12 4.34 -9.69
CA ASN A 98 -15.99 3.32 -10.29
C ASN A 98 -17.32 3.21 -9.55
N ALA A 99 -17.29 3.06 -8.22
CA ALA A 99 -18.52 2.92 -7.43
C ALA A 99 -19.45 4.14 -7.55
N ILE A 100 -18.92 5.36 -7.61
CA ILE A 100 -19.70 6.58 -7.84
C ILE A 100 -20.37 6.54 -9.21
N TYR A 101 -19.59 6.29 -10.27
CA TYR A 101 -20.08 6.34 -11.65
C TYR A 101 -21.07 5.21 -11.93
N ASP A 102 -20.82 4.01 -11.41
CA ASP A 102 -21.74 2.87 -11.52
C ASP A 102 -23.06 3.17 -10.81
N SER A 103 -22.99 3.78 -9.61
CA SER A 103 -24.20 4.13 -8.86
C SER A 103 -25.04 5.19 -9.58
N ILE A 104 -24.41 6.20 -10.18
CA ILE A 104 -25.10 7.20 -11.02
C ILE A 104 -25.68 6.55 -12.27
N GLY A 105 -24.89 5.75 -12.99
CA GLY A 105 -25.32 5.09 -14.22
C GLY A 105 -26.52 4.17 -13.99
N ASN A 106 -26.49 3.38 -12.92
CA ASN A 106 -27.59 2.50 -12.52
C ASN A 106 -28.86 3.28 -12.16
N LEU A 107 -28.73 4.37 -11.40
CA LEU A 107 -29.87 5.18 -10.98
C LEU A 107 -30.51 5.95 -12.15
N ALA A 108 -29.69 6.48 -13.04
CA ALA A 108 -30.14 7.28 -14.19
C ALA A 108 -30.46 6.43 -15.43
N GLY A 109 -30.15 5.13 -15.43
CA GLY A 109 -30.35 4.24 -16.57
C GLY A 109 -29.46 4.57 -17.76
N VAL A 110 -28.25 5.07 -17.52
CA VAL A 110 -27.28 5.49 -18.55
C VAL A 110 -25.93 4.82 -18.36
N THR A 111 -25.18 4.66 -19.44
CA THR A 111 -23.78 4.23 -19.38
C THR A 111 -22.87 5.45 -19.32
N LEU A 112 -22.05 5.53 -18.28
CA LEU A 112 -21.08 6.62 -18.09
C LEU A 112 -19.67 6.12 -18.37
N ALA A 113 -18.86 6.95 -19.04
CA ALA A 113 -17.43 6.69 -19.18
C ALA A 113 -16.73 7.01 -17.86
N VAL A 114 -16.08 6.01 -17.26
CA VAL A 114 -15.44 6.16 -15.96
C VAL A 114 -13.99 6.64 -16.11
N PRO A 115 -13.60 7.76 -15.50
CA PRO A 115 -12.22 8.20 -15.49
C PRO A 115 -11.36 7.27 -14.62
N ARG A 116 -10.11 7.04 -15.03
CA ARG A 116 -9.14 6.22 -14.28
C ARG A 116 -7.95 7.09 -13.91
N ALA A 117 -7.41 6.93 -12.71
CA ALA A 117 -6.08 7.44 -12.42
C ALA A 117 -5.09 6.73 -13.36
N ALA A 118 -4.21 7.51 -13.99
CA ALA A 118 -3.09 6.99 -14.74
C ALA A 118 -1.99 6.61 -13.74
N GLY A 119 -1.77 5.30 -13.59
CA GLY A 119 -0.72 4.67 -12.81
C GLY A 119 -0.40 3.32 -13.43
#